data_AF-A0A2E8MD84-F1
#
_entry.id   AF-A0A2E8MD84-F1
#
_cell.length_a   1.000
_cell.length_b   1.000
_cell.length_c   1.000
_cell.angle_alpha   90.00
_cell.angle_beta   90.00
_cell.angle_gamma   90.00
#
_symmetry.space_group_name_H-M   'P 1'
#
loop_
_entity.id
_entity.type
_entity.pdbx_description
1 polymer ?
#
loop_
_entity_poly.entity_id
_entity_poly.type
_entity_poly.pdbx_seq_one_letter_code
_entity_poly.pdbx_strand_id
1 'polypeptide(L)'
;MKALLSILLLAFSLSLHGQAEESKLRYRIEAKTFESGEADIRKVLEYTARPLWKNFPGYKVEPMVITASNSGPIVIFQRNARQEIVVKLDTHKTYWSQYAYQWAHELCHVLCGFREDGRENKWFEETLCELSSLFCMRAMVSDWKKKPPYPNWKNYSESLQSYADNVISNYEKVDMLGLAAYYQKHEPELRKSATLRNLNGTMAAALLPVFEKNPRHWEAIRYLNVTPARSGLTFRQYLAKWKKDAPKKHHGLIDGIARVFAVE
;
A
#
# COMPACT_ATOMS: atom_id res chain seq x y z
N MET A 1 -18.28 -37.55 -63.65
CA MET A 1 -17.26 -36.52 -63.35
C MET A 1 -17.95 -35.23 -62.95
N LYS A 2 -17.99 -34.90 -61.66
CA LYS A 2 -18.21 -33.56 -61.11
C LYS A 2 -17.75 -33.59 -59.64
N ALA A 3 -17.00 -32.56 -59.29
CA ALA A 3 -16.01 -32.50 -58.21
C ALA A 3 -16.58 -32.54 -56.79
N LEU A 4 -15.85 -33.18 -55.87
CA LEU A 4 -15.92 -32.92 -54.43
C LEU A 4 -15.32 -31.53 -54.16
N LEU A 5 -16.05 -30.66 -53.49
CA LEU A 5 -15.50 -29.46 -52.83
C LEU A 5 -15.46 -29.73 -51.32
N SER A 6 -14.28 -29.99 -50.79
CA SER A 6 -14.03 -30.01 -49.34
C SER A 6 -13.88 -28.58 -48.85
N ILE A 7 -14.81 -28.12 -48.01
CA ILE A 7 -14.72 -26.82 -47.33
C ILE A 7 -13.86 -27.03 -46.08
N LEU A 8 -12.63 -26.51 -46.12
CA LEU A 8 -11.73 -26.44 -44.98
C LEU A 8 -12.15 -25.27 -44.08
N LEU A 9 -12.83 -25.55 -42.96
CA LEU A 9 -13.10 -24.56 -41.91
C LEU A 9 -11.82 -24.32 -41.10
N LEU A 10 -11.07 -23.26 -41.43
CA LEU A 10 -10.07 -22.70 -40.52
C LEU A 10 -10.78 -22.02 -39.34
N ALA A 11 -10.85 -22.70 -38.21
CA ALA A 11 -11.20 -22.08 -36.94
C ALA A 11 -10.01 -21.21 -36.48
N PHE A 12 -10.09 -19.91 -36.76
CA PHE A 12 -9.22 -18.92 -36.11
C PHE A 12 -9.66 -18.79 -34.64
N SER A 13 -8.98 -19.50 -33.74
CA SER A 13 -9.07 -19.23 -32.31
C SER A 13 -8.37 -17.90 -32.02
N LEU A 14 -9.12 -16.80 -32.14
CA LEU A 14 -8.73 -15.51 -31.56
C LEU A 14 -8.73 -15.66 -30.04
N SER A 15 -7.55 -15.97 -29.48
CA SER A 15 -7.28 -15.75 -28.07
C SER A 15 -7.42 -14.25 -27.79
N LEU A 16 -8.61 -13.82 -27.37
CA LEU A 16 -8.80 -12.53 -26.70
C LEU A 16 -8.05 -12.58 -25.37
N HIS A 17 -6.73 -12.41 -25.41
CA HIS A 17 -6.03 -11.79 -24.30
C HIS A 17 -6.39 -10.31 -24.33
N GLY A 18 -7.61 -9.99 -23.86
CA GLY A 18 -7.89 -8.65 -23.39
C GLY A 18 -6.93 -8.40 -22.23
N GLN A 19 -5.82 -7.73 -22.50
CA GLN A 19 -5.12 -6.98 -21.45
C GLN A 19 -6.17 -6.04 -20.88
N ALA A 20 -6.77 -6.42 -19.75
CA ALA A 20 -7.60 -5.51 -18.98
C ALA A 20 -6.74 -4.27 -18.77
N GLU A 21 -7.14 -3.16 -19.39
CA GLU A 21 -6.49 -1.88 -19.23
C GLU A 21 -6.43 -1.63 -17.72
N GLU A 22 -5.23 -1.65 -17.16
CA GLU A 22 -5.01 -1.55 -15.73
C GLU A 22 -5.68 -0.26 -15.26
N SER A 23 -6.78 -0.38 -14.51
CA SER A 23 -7.60 0.78 -14.16
C SER A 23 -6.72 1.76 -13.40
N LYS A 24 -6.42 2.93 -13.99
CA LYS A 24 -5.55 3.91 -13.36
C LYS A 24 -6.18 4.42 -12.06
N LEU A 25 -5.36 4.61 -11.01
CA LEU A 25 -5.78 5.35 -9.81
C LEU A 25 -6.28 6.74 -10.22
N ARG A 26 -7.48 7.11 -9.76
CA ARG A 26 -8.12 8.38 -10.12
C ARG A 26 -7.91 9.39 -9.02
N TYR A 27 -7.04 10.37 -9.27
CA TYR A 27 -6.84 11.47 -8.33
C TYR A 27 -6.50 12.78 -9.04
N ARG A 28 -6.94 13.89 -8.43
CA ARG A 28 -6.47 15.24 -8.75
C ARG A 28 -5.54 15.74 -7.66
N ILE A 29 -4.64 16.65 -8.02
CA ILE A 29 -3.74 17.32 -7.09
C ILE A 29 -4.21 18.77 -6.99
N GLU A 30 -4.43 19.25 -5.78
CA GLU A 30 -4.74 20.66 -5.55
C GLU A 30 -3.45 21.47 -5.47
N ALA A 31 -2.81 21.68 -6.61
CA ALA A 31 -1.46 22.20 -6.73
C ALA A 31 -1.25 23.54 -6.03
N LYS A 32 -2.30 24.39 -5.95
CA LYS A 32 -2.25 25.68 -5.24
C LYS A 32 -1.95 25.56 -3.74
N THR A 33 -2.12 24.36 -3.16
CA THR A 33 -1.78 24.10 -1.75
C THR A 33 -0.32 23.70 -1.55
N PHE A 34 0.41 23.34 -2.61
CA PHE A 34 1.80 22.89 -2.55
C PHE A 34 2.76 23.99 -3.00
N GLU A 35 4.01 23.89 -2.55
CA GLU A 35 5.12 24.73 -3.02
C GLU A 35 5.74 24.21 -4.34
N SER A 36 5.30 23.05 -4.83
CA SER A 36 5.83 22.37 -6.02
C SER A 36 4.83 22.32 -7.17
N GLY A 37 5.33 22.21 -8.40
CA GLY A 37 4.51 22.12 -9.60
C GLY A 37 3.70 20.83 -9.69
N GLU A 38 2.45 20.92 -10.17
CA GLU A 38 1.52 19.79 -10.27
C GLU A 38 2.09 18.61 -11.08
N ALA A 39 2.76 18.91 -12.20
CA ALA A 39 3.31 17.89 -13.10
C ALA A 39 4.33 16.99 -12.38
N ASP A 40 5.20 17.59 -11.58
CA ASP A 40 6.25 16.89 -10.85
C ASP A 40 5.68 16.10 -9.68
N ILE A 41 4.77 16.70 -8.90
CA ILE A 41 4.04 15.98 -7.85
C ILE A 41 3.33 14.77 -8.46
N ARG A 42 2.60 14.95 -9.56
CA ARG A 42 1.91 13.87 -10.25
C ARG A 42 2.85 12.74 -10.64
N LYS A 43 4.04 13.06 -11.17
CA LYS A 43 5.04 12.04 -11.53
C LYS A 43 5.57 11.29 -10.33
N VAL A 44 5.83 11.96 -9.21
CA VAL A 44 6.24 11.28 -7.97
C VAL A 44 5.13 10.33 -7.52
N LEU A 45 3.90 10.81 -7.35
CA LEU A 45 2.77 10.00 -6.87
C LEU A 45 2.46 8.81 -7.80
N GLU A 46 2.54 9.01 -9.13
CA GLU A 46 2.37 7.94 -10.12
C GLU A 46 3.43 6.85 -9.95
N TYR A 47 4.71 7.22 -9.83
CA TYR A 47 5.80 6.25 -9.71
C TYR A 47 5.81 5.53 -8.37
N THR A 48 5.45 6.23 -7.30
CA THR A 48 5.28 5.65 -5.95
C THR A 48 4.17 4.61 -5.93
N ALA A 49 3.02 4.88 -6.57
CA ALA A 49 1.87 3.98 -6.49
C ALA A 49 2.03 2.70 -7.34
N ARG A 50 2.76 2.75 -8.45
CA ARG A 50 2.95 1.61 -9.39
C ARG A 50 3.31 0.26 -8.74
N PRO A 51 4.33 0.16 -7.87
CA PRO A 51 4.72 -1.12 -7.29
C PRO A 51 3.61 -1.76 -6.44
N LEU A 52 2.74 -0.97 -5.82
CA LEU A 52 1.56 -1.44 -5.09
C LEU A 52 0.39 -1.73 -6.02
N TRP A 53 -0.03 -0.72 -6.79
CA TRP A 53 -1.32 -0.71 -7.49
C TRP A 53 -1.48 -1.86 -8.49
N LYS A 54 -0.38 -2.26 -9.13
CA LYS A 54 -0.36 -3.42 -10.04
C LYS A 54 -0.82 -4.74 -9.42
N ASN A 55 -0.83 -4.83 -8.09
CA ASN A 55 -1.29 -6.01 -7.35
C ASN A 55 -2.78 -5.96 -6.98
N PHE A 56 -3.54 -4.95 -7.44
CA PHE A 56 -4.97 -4.80 -7.13
C PHE A 56 -5.86 -4.92 -8.39
N PRO A 57 -5.78 -6.02 -9.16
CA PRO A 57 -6.52 -6.14 -10.41
C PRO A 57 -8.03 -6.05 -10.16
N GLY A 58 -8.70 -5.18 -10.93
CA GLY A 58 -10.14 -4.96 -10.84
C GLY A 58 -10.62 -4.29 -9.56
N TYR A 59 -9.73 -3.82 -8.67
CA TYR A 59 -10.14 -3.04 -7.51
C TYR A 59 -10.57 -1.64 -7.96
N LYS A 60 -11.75 -1.20 -7.51
CA LYS A 60 -12.24 0.15 -7.77
C LYS A 60 -12.09 0.96 -6.49
N VAL A 61 -11.31 2.03 -6.58
CA VAL A 61 -11.17 3.03 -5.52
C VAL A 61 -11.95 4.28 -5.92
N GLU A 62 -12.55 4.93 -4.93
CA GLU A 62 -13.20 6.24 -5.10
C GLU A 62 -12.19 7.27 -5.62
N PRO A 63 -12.63 8.30 -6.37
CA PRO A 63 -11.74 9.40 -6.74
C PRO A 63 -11.12 10.06 -5.50
N MET A 64 -9.87 10.50 -5.61
CA MET A 64 -9.14 11.17 -4.53
C MET A 64 -8.77 12.61 -4.90
N VAL A 65 -8.64 13.46 -3.89
CA VAL A 65 -7.95 14.75 -3.99
C VAL A 65 -6.74 14.73 -3.07
N ILE A 66 -5.59 15.14 -3.62
CA ILE A 66 -4.34 15.29 -2.87
C ILE A 66 -4.11 16.77 -2.58
N THR A 67 -3.97 17.14 -1.30
CA THR A 67 -3.69 18.51 -0.85
C THR A 67 -2.48 18.54 0.08
N ALA A 68 -1.91 19.73 0.33
CA ALA A 68 -0.89 19.87 1.36
C ALA A 68 -1.49 19.84 2.77
N SER A 69 -0.63 19.59 3.76
CA SER A 69 -0.88 19.62 5.20
C SER A 69 0.27 20.36 5.89
N ASN A 70 -0.01 20.92 7.07
CA ASN A 70 1.01 21.48 7.98
C ASN A 70 1.02 20.74 9.33
N SER A 71 0.38 19.56 9.40
CA SER A 71 0.15 18.81 10.63
C SER A 71 0.35 17.30 10.44
N GLY A 72 1.24 16.91 9.53
CA GLY A 72 1.48 15.54 9.11
C GLY A 72 0.55 15.04 7.99
N PRO A 73 0.91 13.92 7.34
CA PRO A 73 0.06 13.28 6.34
C PRO A 73 -1.16 12.61 6.98
N ILE A 74 -2.27 12.56 6.23
CA ILE A 74 -3.52 11.94 6.69
C ILE A 74 -4.49 11.67 5.54
N VAL A 75 -5.18 10.54 5.56
CA VAL A 75 -6.44 10.33 4.84
C VAL A 75 -7.63 10.71 5.71
N ILE A 76 -8.48 11.62 5.23
CA ILE A 76 -9.68 12.06 5.94
C ILE A 76 -10.82 11.05 5.74
N PHE A 77 -11.43 10.57 6.83
CA PHE A 77 -12.60 9.67 6.78
C PHE A 77 -13.77 10.29 6.03
N GLN A 78 -14.06 11.57 6.26
CA GLN A 78 -15.14 12.26 5.58
C GLN A 78 -14.76 12.61 4.14
N ARG A 79 -15.63 12.26 3.18
CA ARG A 79 -15.49 12.68 1.79
C ARG A 79 -15.78 14.17 1.65
N ASN A 80 -15.13 14.83 0.69
CA ASN A 80 -15.44 16.23 0.40
C ASN A 80 -16.80 16.37 -0.34
N ALA A 81 -17.19 17.61 -0.66
CA ALA A 81 -18.44 17.89 -1.37
C ALA A 81 -18.55 17.21 -2.76
N ARG A 82 -17.42 16.81 -3.36
CA ARG A 82 -17.35 16.09 -4.64
C ARG A 82 -17.35 14.56 -4.48
N GLN A 83 -17.59 14.06 -3.27
CA GLN A 83 -17.47 12.64 -2.91
C GLN A 83 -16.07 12.07 -3.16
N GLU A 84 -15.03 12.91 -3.05
CA GLU A 84 -13.64 12.48 -3.16
C GLU A 84 -13.08 12.12 -1.78
N ILE A 85 -12.22 11.10 -1.72
CA ILE A 85 -11.34 10.87 -0.57
C ILE A 85 -10.33 12.01 -0.52
N VAL A 86 -10.19 12.66 0.64
CA VAL A 86 -9.18 13.71 0.83
C VAL A 86 -7.94 13.10 1.45
N VAL A 87 -6.82 13.18 0.73
CA VAL A 87 -5.50 12.78 1.22
C VAL A 87 -4.65 14.04 1.36
N LYS A 88 -4.08 14.24 2.53
CA LYS A 88 -3.19 15.37 2.80
C LYS A 88 -1.76 14.88 2.99
N LEU A 89 -0.80 15.59 2.43
CA LEU A 89 0.63 15.30 2.55
C LEU A 89 1.34 16.51 3.17
N ASP A 90 2.20 16.26 4.15
CA ASP A 90 3.01 17.28 4.82
C ASP A 90 4.44 17.25 4.24
N THR A 91 4.59 17.94 3.12
CA THR A 91 5.78 17.85 2.26
C THR A 91 6.27 19.25 1.92
N HIS A 92 7.58 19.43 1.82
CA HIS A 92 8.18 20.73 1.53
C HIS A 92 8.84 20.77 0.16
N LYS A 93 8.50 21.80 -0.62
CA LYS A 93 9.10 22.09 -1.93
C LYS A 93 9.27 20.81 -2.74
N THR A 94 10.48 20.57 -3.26
CA THR A 94 10.84 19.44 -4.13
C THR A 94 11.45 18.27 -3.37
N TYR A 95 11.15 18.11 -2.07
CA TYR A 95 11.65 16.97 -1.29
C TYR A 95 10.84 15.69 -1.60
N TRP A 96 11.04 15.14 -2.80
CA TRP A 96 10.27 14.00 -3.35
C TRP A 96 10.28 12.74 -2.48
N SER A 97 11.30 12.52 -1.65
CA SER A 97 11.29 11.41 -0.69
C SER A 97 10.12 11.53 0.32
N GLN A 98 9.76 12.75 0.76
CA GLN A 98 8.60 12.96 1.64
C GLN A 98 7.29 12.63 0.91
N TYR A 99 7.13 13.10 -0.32
CA TYR A 99 5.95 12.80 -1.14
C TYR A 99 5.79 11.30 -1.36
N ALA A 100 6.87 10.61 -1.73
CA ALA A 100 6.84 9.18 -2.00
C ALA A 100 6.52 8.36 -0.74
N TYR A 101 7.20 8.65 0.37
CA TYR A 101 6.98 7.96 1.63
C TYR A 101 5.56 8.18 2.16
N GLN A 102 5.11 9.43 2.26
CA GLN A 102 3.79 9.73 2.82
C GLN A 102 2.65 9.27 1.91
N TRP A 103 2.79 9.42 0.59
CA TRP A 103 1.77 8.96 -0.33
C TRP A 103 1.58 7.45 -0.30
N ALA A 104 2.66 6.68 -0.22
CA ALA A 104 2.57 5.23 -0.08
C ALA A 104 1.86 4.83 1.23
N HIS A 105 2.13 5.54 2.34
CA HIS A 105 1.43 5.34 3.62
C HIS A 105 -0.08 5.58 3.48
N GLU A 106 -0.46 6.77 3.03
CA GLU A 106 -1.86 7.16 2.95
C GLU A 106 -2.63 6.38 1.87
N LEU A 107 -1.99 6.03 0.75
CA LEU A 107 -2.58 5.14 -0.24
C LEU A 107 -2.86 3.75 0.34
N CYS A 108 -2.01 3.24 1.23
CA CYS A 108 -2.24 1.96 1.89
C CYS A 108 -3.52 1.99 2.75
N HIS A 109 -3.76 3.05 3.52
CA HIS A 109 -5.04 3.25 4.23
C HIS A 109 -6.24 3.18 3.27
N VAL A 110 -6.16 3.89 2.13
CA VAL A 110 -7.20 3.85 1.09
C VAL A 110 -7.41 2.42 0.59
N LEU A 111 -6.32 1.70 0.30
CA LEU A 111 -6.37 0.34 -0.23
C LEU A 111 -6.91 -0.66 0.80
N CYS A 112 -6.60 -0.49 2.09
CA CYS A 112 -7.18 -1.26 3.20
C CYS A 112 -8.69 -1.04 3.38
N GLY A 113 -9.25 0.01 2.76
CA GLY A 113 -10.63 0.42 2.97
C GLY A 113 -10.84 1.08 4.33
N PHE A 114 -9.89 1.91 4.78
CA PHE A 114 -9.88 2.68 6.03
C PHE A 114 -11.28 3.07 6.56
N ARG A 115 -11.51 2.85 7.87
CA ARG A 115 -12.77 3.15 8.55
C ARG A 115 -12.58 3.75 9.92
N GLU A 116 -13.60 4.46 10.38
CA GLU A 116 -13.70 4.93 11.77
C GLU A 116 -14.50 3.93 12.61
N ASP A 117 -13.89 2.80 12.95
CA ASP A 117 -14.47 1.77 13.82
C ASP A 117 -13.45 1.31 14.90
N GLY A 118 -13.59 0.09 15.43
CA GLY A 118 -12.79 -0.44 16.54
C GLY A 118 -11.30 -0.13 16.41
N ARG A 119 -10.71 0.46 17.45
CA ARG A 119 -9.37 1.09 17.38
C ARG A 119 -8.25 0.18 17.89
N GLU A 120 -8.59 -0.89 18.60
CA GLU A 120 -7.65 -1.73 19.35
C GLU A 120 -6.67 -2.50 18.45
N ASN A 121 -6.98 -2.68 17.17
CA ASN A 121 -6.09 -3.33 16.19
C ASN A 121 -5.69 -2.40 15.03
N LYS A 122 -6.00 -1.10 15.10
CA LYS A 122 -5.61 -0.14 14.05
C LYS A 122 -4.09 -0.01 13.88
N TRP A 123 -3.33 -0.32 14.94
CA TRP A 123 -1.87 -0.39 14.87
C TRP A 123 -1.37 -1.35 13.77
N PHE A 124 -2.14 -2.41 13.45
CA PHE A 124 -1.73 -3.34 12.41
C PHE A 124 -1.92 -2.73 11.01
N GLU A 125 -2.96 -1.93 10.80
CA GLU A 125 -3.13 -1.14 9.58
C GLU A 125 -1.99 -0.11 9.44
N GLU A 126 -1.63 0.60 10.51
CA GLU A 126 -0.46 1.51 10.52
C GLU A 126 0.84 0.77 10.18
N THR A 127 1.05 -0.44 10.70
CA THR A 127 2.19 -1.30 10.33
C THR A 127 2.19 -1.66 8.85
N LEU A 128 1.03 -1.98 8.26
CA LEU A 128 0.92 -2.24 6.82
C LEU A 128 1.16 -0.97 5.98
N CYS A 129 0.76 0.20 6.47
CA CYS A 129 0.99 1.49 5.81
C CYS A 129 2.47 1.89 5.84
N GLU A 130 3.14 1.69 6.97
CA GLU A 130 4.58 1.87 7.08
C GLU A 130 5.35 0.89 6.17
N LEU A 131 4.94 -0.37 6.15
CA LEU A 131 5.47 -1.40 5.25
C LEU A 131 5.31 -1.00 3.77
N SER A 132 4.16 -0.41 3.42
CA SER A 132 3.87 0.09 2.08
C SER A 132 4.86 1.18 1.66
N SER A 133 5.16 2.11 2.56
CA SER A 133 6.14 3.17 2.36
C SER A 133 7.52 2.63 2.05
N LEU A 134 8.03 1.70 2.88
CA LEU A 134 9.33 1.07 2.67
C LEU A 134 9.38 0.30 1.35
N PHE A 135 8.36 -0.50 1.07
CA PHE A 135 8.24 -1.30 -0.15
C PHE A 135 8.26 -0.42 -1.41
N CYS A 136 7.46 0.65 -1.44
CA CYS A 136 7.41 1.57 -2.58
C CYS A 136 8.73 2.31 -2.78
N MET A 137 9.31 2.82 -1.70
CA MET A 137 10.56 3.56 -1.75
C MET A 137 11.69 2.69 -2.33
N ARG A 138 11.86 1.44 -1.86
CA ARG A 138 12.89 0.53 -2.38
C ARG A 138 12.65 0.15 -3.84
N ALA A 139 11.39 -0.05 -4.24
CA ALA A 139 11.04 -0.26 -5.64
C ALA A 139 11.39 0.97 -6.50
N MET A 140 11.07 2.18 -6.05
CA MET A 140 11.40 3.41 -6.74
C MET A 140 12.91 3.62 -6.89
N VAL A 141 13.73 3.26 -5.89
CA VAL A 141 15.20 3.34 -6.02
C VAL A 141 15.68 2.49 -7.21
N SER A 142 15.21 1.24 -7.30
CA SER A 142 15.58 0.34 -8.40
C SER A 142 15.11 0.88 -9.76
N ASP A 143 13.88 1.40 -9.80
CA ASP A 143 13.26 1.90 -11.03
C ASP A 143 13.89 3.21 -11.49
N TRP A 144 14.13 4.18 -10.60
CA TRP A 144 14.65 5.50 -10.96
C TRP A 144 16.12 5.47 -11.37
N LYS A 145 16.89 4.48 -10.91
CA LYS A 145 18.24 4.23 -11.43
C LYS A 145 18.24 3.84 -12.91
N LYS A 146 17.14 3.28 -13.43
CA LYS A 146 17.03 2.76 -14.80
C LYS A 146 16.16 3.63 -15.70
N LYS A 147 14.99 4.01 -15.20
CA LYS A 147 13.92 4.71 -15.92
C LYS A 147 13.19 5.70 -14.99
N PRO A 148 13.85 6.79 -14.58
CA PRO A 148 13.23 7.82 -13.75
C PRO A 148 12.07 8.52 -14.50
N PRO A 149 11.20 9.26 -13.80
CA PRO A 149 10.12 10.03 -14.43
C PRO A 149 10.64 11.07 -15.43
N TYR A 150 11.77 11.70 -15.09
CA TYR A 150 12.53 12.59 -15.96
C TYR A 150 14.01 12.18 -15.96
N PRO A 151 14.73 12.27 -17.09
CA PRO A 151 16.12 11.82 -17.17
C PRO A 151 17.05 12.44 -16.11
N ASN A 152 16.85 13.72 -15.79
CA ASN A 152 17.62 14.46 -14.78
C ASN A 152 17.32 14.04 -13.33
N TRP A 153 16.28 13.23 -13.07
CA TRP A 153 15.96 12.72 -11.75
C TRP A 153 16.63 11.38 -11.42
N LYS A 154 17.42 10.82 -12.33
CA LYS A 154 18.13 9.54 -12.12
C LYS A 154 18.92 9.51 -10.81
N ASN A 155 19.67 10.57 -10.51
CA ASN A 155 20.51 10.67 -9.32
C ASN A 155 19.68 10.86 -8.03
N TYR A 156 18.42 11.31 -8.14
CA TYR A 156 17.52 11.42 -6.99
C TYR A 156 17.19 10.04 -6.37
N SER A 157 17.40 8.95 -7.10
CA SER A 157 17.30 7.59 -6.55
C SER A 157 18.20 7.36 -5.33
N GLU A 158 19.32 8.09 -5.21
CA GLU A 158 20.18 8.07 -4.02
C GLU A 158 19.50 8.74 -2.82
N SER A 159 18.84 9.89 -3.03
CA SER A 159 18.05 10.55 -1.98
C SER A 159 16.85 9.71 -1.52
N LEU A 160 16.22 8.94 -2.42
CA LEU A 160 15.19 7.96 -2.04
C LEU A 160 15.78 6.84 -1.18
N GLN A 161 16.93 6.30 -1.57
CA GLN A 161 17.62 5.24 -0.83
C GLN A 161 18.02 5.72 0.56
N SER A 162 18.71 6.86 0.66
CA SER A 162 19.13 7.44 1.94
C SER A 162 17.96 7.75 2.86
N TYR A 163 16.82 8.21 2.32
CA TYR A 163 15.63 8.44 3.13
C TYR A 163 15.08 7.13 3.70
N ALA A 164 14.92 6.10 2.87
CA ALA A 164 14.42 4.80 3.31
C ALA A 164 15.37 4.14 4.33
N ASP A 165 16.67 4.21 4.10
CA ASP A 165 17.68 3.66 5.02
C ASP A 165 17.69 4.41 6.35
N ASN A 166 17.56 5.74 6.32
CA ASN A 166 17.45 6.55 7.54
C ASN A 166 16.19 6.18 8.34
N VAL A 167 15.04 6.02 7.67
CA VAL A 167 13.81 5.55 8.32
C VAL A 167 14.02 4.18 8.98
N ILE A 168 14.54 3.20 8.24
CA ILE A 168 14.78 1.84 8.76
C ILE A 168 15.80 1.83 9.91
N SER A 169 16.82 2.70 9.85
CA SER A 169 17.86 2.78 10.88
C SER A 169 17.34 3.24 12.25
N ASN A 170 16.18 3.91 12.28
CA ASN A 170 15.53 4.33 13.52
C ASN A 170 14.76 3.19 14.21
N TYR A 171 14.51 2.07 13.52
CA TYR A 171 13.74 0.95 14.05
C TYR A 171 14.61 -0.03 14.83
N GLU A 172 13.96 -0.79 15.71
CA GLU A 172 14.60 -1.89 16.40
C GLU A 172 14.86 -3.04 15.42
N LYS A 173 15.99 -3.74 15.62
CA LYS A 173 16.34 -4.89 14.78
C LYS A 173 15.60 -6.13 15.26
N VAL A 174 14.43 -6.35 14.68
CA VAL A 174 13.60 -7.54 14.91
C VAL A 174 13.41 -8.27 13.60
N ASP A 175 13.69 -9.57 13.58
CA ASP A 175 13.39 -10.43 12.45
C ASP A 175 12.04 -11.13 12.61
N MET A 176 11.67 -11.95 11.62
CA MET A 176 10.41 -12.69 11.64
C MET A 176 10.29 -13.69 12.80
N LEU A 177 11.41 -14.15 13.37
CA LEU A 177 11.40 -15.08 14.52
C LEU A 177 11.16 -14.32 15.83
N GLY A 178 11.69 -13.10 15.95
CA GLY A 178 11.49 -12.22 17.10
C GLY A 178 10.14 -11.49 17.13
N LEU A 179 9.41 -11.46 16.02
CA LEU A 179 8.21 -10.63 15.87
C LEU A 179 7.10 -10.97 16.89
N ALA A 180 6.89 -12.26 17.19
CA ALA A 180 5.92 -12.69 18.20
C ALA A 180 6.23 -12.11 19.58
N ALA A 181 7.47 -12.24 20.04
CA ALA A 181 7.90 -11.73 21.34
C ALA A 181 7.83 -10.20 21.39
N TYR A 182 8.21 -9.53 20.29
CA TYR A 182 8.12 -8.08 20.17
C TYR A 182 6.67 -7.60 20.26
N TYR A 183 5.75 -8.22 19.51
CA TYR A 183 4.34 -7.91 19.57
C TYR A 183 3.77 -8.13 20.98
N GLN A 184 3.99 -9.29 21.60
CA GLN A 184 3.46 -9.61 22.93
C GLN A 184 3.91 -8.61 24.00
N LYS A 185 5.18 -8.18 23.94
CA LYS A 185 5.73 -7.16 24.83
C LYS A 185 4.99 -5.82 24.70
N HIS A 186 4.61 -5.43 23.48
CA HIS A 186 4.08 -4.10 23.17
C HIS A 186 2.55 -4.06 22.93
N GLU A 187 1.87 -5.21 22.91
CA GLU A 187 0.43 -5.34 22.66
C GLU A 187 -0.41 -4.39 23.53
N PRO A 188 -0.19 -4.24 24.86
CA PRO A 188 -1.00 -3.34 25.68
C PRO A 188 -0.93 -1.87 25.25
N GLU A 189 0.19 -1.42 24.71
CA GLU A 189 0.40 -0.05 24.23
C GLU A 189 -0.19 0.13 22.83
N LEU A 190 0.07 -0.82 21.93
CA LEU A 190 -0.45 -0.85 20.56
C LEU A 190 -1.98 -0.85 20.53
N ARG A 191 -2.62 -1.54 21.49
CA ARG A 191 -4.08 -1.55 21.64
C ARG A 191 -4.67 -0.21 22.12
N LYS A 192 -3.86 0.64 22.76
CA LYS A 192 -4.27 1.99 23.22
C LYS A 192 -4.01 3.06 22.17
N SER A 193 -2.91 2.93 21.43
CA SER A 193 -2.47 3.90 20.43
C SER A 193 -2.00 3.21 19.16
N ALA A 194 -2.68 3.49 18.04
CA ALA A 194 -2.37 2.89 16.76
C ALA A 194 -1.06 3.41 16.15
N THR A 195 -0.71 4.66 16.45
CA THR A 195 0.32 5.43 15.74
C THR A 195 1.66 5.46 16.50
N LEU A 196 2.03 4.36 17.15
CA LEU A 196 3.32 4.20 17.82
C LEU A 196 4.42 3.90 16.78
N ARG A 197 4.75 4.92 15.96
CA ARG A 197 5.51 4.81 14.70
C ARG A 197 6.76 3.94 14.79
N ASN A 198 7.53 4.03 15.88
CA ASN A 198 8.72 3.18 16.04
C ASN A 198 8.36 1.69 16.14
N LEU A 199 7.33 1.34 16.91
CA LEU A 199 6.86 -0.03 17.04
C LEU A 199 6.24 -0.53 15.73
N ASN A 200 5.40 0.31 15.09
CA ASN A 200 4.81 -0.03 13.80
C ASN A 200 5.89 -0.29 12.74
N GLY A 201 6.91 0.56 12.70
CA GLY A 201 8.04 0.49 11.79
C GLY A 201 8.96 -0.70 12.00
N THR A 202 9.27 -1.05 13.26
CA THR A 202 9.99 -2.28 13.58
C THR A 202 9.25 -3.51 13.01
N MET A 203 7.94 -3.60 13.22
CA MET A 203 7.14 -4.71 12.69
C MET A 203 7.04 -4.67 11.15
N ALA A 204 6.93 -3.48 10.57
CA ALA A 204 6.92 -3.29 9.12
C ALA A 204 8.23 -3.76 8.46
N ALA A 205 9.38 -3.39 9.03
CA ALA A 205 10.69 -3.80 8.56
C ALA A 205 10.89 -5.32 8.64
N ALA A 206 10.40 -5.96 9.71
CA ALA A 206 10.42 -7.42 9.83
C ALA A 206 9.59 -8.11 8.74
N LEU A 207 8.41 -7.56 8.41
CA LEU A 207 7.50 -8.11 7.39
C LEU A 207 7.93 -7.79 5.94
N LEU A 208 8.77 -6.78 5.73
CA LEU A 208 9.15 -6.29 4.40
C LEU A 208 9.64 -7.38 3.43
N PRO A 209 10.54 -8.30 3.82
CA PRO A 209 11.00 -9.37 2.92
C PRO A 209 9.87 -10.27 2.42
N VAL A 210 8.79 -10.45 3.19
CA VAL A 210 7.64 -11.29 2.81
C VAL A 210 6.87 -10.67 1.65
N PHE A 211 6.68 -9.35 1.66
CA PHE A 211 5.96 -8.62 0.63
C PHE A 211 6.85 -8.30 -0.58
N GLU A 212 8.14 -8.09 -0.39
CA GLU A 212 9.11 -7.96 -1.50
C GLU A 212 9.26 -9.26 -2.28
N LYS A 213 9.33 -10.41 -1.59
CA LYS A 213 9.44 -11.73 -2.22
C LYS A 213 8.19 -12.10 -3.01
N ASN A 214 7.00 -11.70 -2.54
CA ASN A 214 5.74 -11.93 -3.24
C ASN A 214 4.81 -10.71 -3.17
N PRO A 215 4.94 -9.74 -4.10
CA PRO A 215 4.12 -8.53 -4.10
C PRO A 215 2.60 -8.79 -4.26
N ARG A 216 2.19 -9.96 -4.74
CA ARG A 216 0.76 -10.33 -4.82
C ARG A 216 0.08 -10.40 -3.45
N HIS A 217 0.86 -10.47 -2.36
CA HIS A 217 0.34 -10.37 -1.01
C HIS A 217 -0.39 -9.04 -0.74
N TRP A 218 -0.02 -7.95 -1.43
CA TRP A 218 -0.68 -6.66 -1.30
C TRP A 218 -2.17 -6.72 -1.62
N GLU A 219 -2.60 -7.58 -2.56
CA GLU A 219 -4.03 -7.71 -2.89
C GLU A 219 -4.88 -8.07 -1.65
N ALA A 220 -4.32 -8.80 -0.68
CA ALA A 220 -5.07 -9.25 0.50
C ALA A 220 -5.55 -8.09 1.38
N ILE A 221 -4.83 -6.96 1.43
CA ILE A 221 -5.16 -5.86 2.36
C ILE A 221 -6.50 -5.20 2.02
N ARG A 222 -6.97 -5.28 0.76
CA ARG A 222 -8.28 -4.72 0.38
C ARG A 222 -9.47 -5.35 1.11
N TYR A 223 -9.25 -6.50 1.75
CA TYR A 223 -10.25 -7.22 2.52
C TYR A 223 -10.13 -6.94 4.03
N LEU A 224 -9.14 -6.16 4.47
CA LEU A 224 -8.84 -5.94 5.89
C LEU A 224 -10.04 -5.32 6.63
N ASN A 225 -10.62 -4.27 6.05
CA ASN A 225 -11.71 -3.51 6.66
C ASN A 225 -13.06 -3.65 5.90
N VAL A 226 -13.28 -4.72 5.12
CA VAL A 226 -14.57 -4.93 4.42
C VAL A 226 -15.73 -5.00 5.42
N THR A 227 -15.65 -5.89 6.40
CA THR A 227 -16.55 -5.86 7.55
C THR A 227 -16.04 -4.85 8.59
N PRO A 228 -16.89 -4.09 9.29
CA PRO A 228 -16.44 -3.21 10.38
C PRO A 228 -15.80 -3.98 11.55
N ALA A 229 -14.77 -3.42 12.18
CA ALA A 229 -14.20 -3.97 13.42
C ALA A 229 -15.05 -3.57 14.64
N ARG A 230 -15.51 -4.54 15.42
CA ARG A 230 -16.15 -4.29 16.72
C ARG A 230 -15.08 -3.87 17.74
N SER A 231 -15.44 -3.02 18.69
CA SER A 231 -14.55 -2.72 19.83
C SER A 231 -14.27 -4.00 20.64
N GLY A 232 -13.07 -4.08 21.21
CA GLY A 232 -12.64 -5.17 22.08
C GLY A 232 -12.05 -6.39 21.37
N LEU A 233 -12.03 -6.46 20.03
CA LEU A 233 -11.46 -7.62 19.33
C LEU A 233 -10.00 -7.85 19.75
N THR A 234 -9.67 -9.10 20.05
CA THR A 234 -8.27 -9.53 20.15
C THR A 234 -7.65 -9.52 18.75
N PHE A 235 -6.31 -9.48 18.66
CA PHE A 235 -5.67 -9.48 17.35
C PHE A 235 -5.94 -10.77 16.57
N ARG A 236 -6.01 -11.93 17.26
CA ARG A 236 -6.50 -13.19 16.69
C ARG A 236 -7.87 -13.04 16.02
N GLN A 237 -8.84 -12.46 16.73
CA GLN A 237 -10.19 -12.28 16.21
C GLN A 237 -10.22 -11.30 15.04
N TYR A 238 -9.37 -10.27 15.07
CA TYR A 238 -9.22 -9.32 13.97
C TYR A 238 -8.66 -10.01 12.71
N LEU A 239 -7.62 -10.84 12.84
CA LEU A 239 -7.09 -11.64 11.72
C LEU A 239 -8.10 -12.69 11.22
N ALA A 240 -8.86 -13.34 12.11
CA ALA A 240 -9.90 -14.28 11.72
C ALA A 240 -11.02 -13.59 10.91
N LYS A 241 -11.40 -12.36 11.30
CA LYS A 241 -12.31 -11.51 10.54
C LYS A 241 -11.74 -11.17 9.16
N TRP A 242 -10.49 -10.71 9.08
CA TRP A 242 -9.83 -10.44 7.78
C TRP A 242 -9.82 -11.69 6.89
N LYS A 243 -9.47 -12.86 7.45
CA LYS A 243 -9.51 -14.14 6.74
C LYS A 243 -10.90 -14.47 6.22
N LYS A 244 -11.95 -14.24 7.01
CA LYS A 244 -13.35 -14.46 6.60
C LYS A 244 -13.76 -13.55 5.43
N ASP A 245 -13.33 -12.30 5.45
CA ASP A 245 -13.63 -11.31 4.40
C ASP A 245 -12.82 -11.56 3.11
N ALA A 246 -11.65 -12.22 3.22
CA ALA A 246 -10.75 -12.45 2.11
C ALA A 246 -11.05 -13.76 1.32
N PRO A 247 -10.89 -13.75 -0.02
CA PRO A 247 -10.87 -14.97 -0.83
C PRO A 247 -9.83 -15.99 -0.37
N LYS A 248 -10.12 -17.28 -0.55
CA LYS A 248 -9.24 -18.40 -0.12
C LYS A 248 -7.78 -18.28 -0.60
N LYS A 249 -7.54 -17.68 -1.77
CA LYS A 249 -6.18 -17.46 -2.31
C LYS A 249 -5.28 -16.62 -1.38
N HIS A 250 -5.85 -15.84 -0.47
CA HIS A 250 -5.11 -15.01 0.48
C HIS A 250 -4.98 -15.63 1.88
N HIS A 251 -5.68 -16.73 2.17
CA HIS A 251 -5.70 -17.33 3.51
C HIS A 251 -4.31 -17.76 3.96
N GLY A 252 -3.47 -18.29 3.06
CA GLY A 252 -2.11 -18.70 3.41
C GLY A 252 -1.23 -17.54 3.92
N LEU A 253 -1.41 -16.33 3.37
CA LEU A 253 -0.72 -15.13 3.87
C LEU A 253 -1.24 -14.77 5.27
N ILE A 254 -2.56 -14.72 5.44
CA ILE A 254 -3.19 -14.29 6.69
C ILE A 254 -2.83 -15.27 7.83
N ASP A 255 -2.86 -16.57 7.56
CA ASP A 255 -2.42 -17.61 8.50
C ASP A 255 -0.92 -17.51 8.78
N GLY A 256 -0.12 -17.17 7.77
CA GLY A 256 1.32 -16.91 7.93
C GLY A 256 1.57 -15.72 8.87
N ILE A 257 0.83 -14.63 8.73
CA ILE A 257 0.90 -13.48 9.63
C ILE A 257 0.48 -13.90 11.04
N ALA A 258 -0.63 -14.64 11.19
CA ALA A 258 -1.07 -15.12 12.51
C ALA A 258 0.01 -15.97 13.21
N ARG A 259 0.73 -16.84 12.49
CA ARG A 259 1.87 -17.61 13.03
C ARG A 259 3.01 -16.74 13.51
N VAL A 260 3.42 -15.78 12.68
CA VAL A 260 4.59 -14.93 12.96
C VAL A 260 4.34 -14.04 14.19
N PHE A 261 3.09 -13.65 14.42
CA PHE A 261 2.66 -12.93 15.61
C PHE A 261 2.28 -13.85 16.79
N ALA A 262 2.29 -15.18 16.61
CA ALA A 262 1.86 -16.18 17.59
C ALA A 262 0.43 -15.96 18.14
N VAL A 263 -0.52 -15.66 17.24
CA VAL A 263 -1.92 -15.37 17.58
C VAL A 263 -2.95 -16.28 16.88
N GLU A 264 -2.56 -17.45 16.37
CA GLU A 264 -3.45 -18.46 15.75
C GLU A 264 -4.53 -19.01 16.68
#